data_AF-A0A139QMN9-F1
#
_entry.id   AF-A0A139QMN9-F1
#
_cell.length_a   1.000
_cell.length_b   1.000
_cell.length_c   1.000
_cell.angle_alpha   90.00
_cell.angle_beta   90.00
_cell.angle_gamma   90.00
#
_symmetry.space_group_name_H-M   'P 1'
#
loop_
_entity.id
_entity.type
_entity.pdbx_description
1 polymer ?
#
loop_
_entity_poly.entity_id
_entity_poly.type
_entity_poly.pdbx_seq_one_letter_code
_entity_poly.pdbx_strand_id
1 'polypeptide(L)' 'MTKTVTYPRFVDVDRNGVFQKVFVTSNGNEEWCSPTGRELQEGPDVMDHWLEYEDSEGELHYGR' A
#
# COMPACT_ATOMS: atom_id res chain seq x y z
N MET A 1 25.72 5.90 13.43
CA MET A 1 25.69 5.36 12.05
C MET A 1 24.35 5.75 11.44
N THR A 2 24.34 6.68 10.49
CA THR A 2 23.12 6.98 9.72
C THR A 2 22.84 5.80 8.82
N LYS A 3 21.71 5.11 9.03
CA LYS A 3 21.31 3.99 8.18
C LYS A 3 20.95 4.58 6.81
N THR A 4 21.75 4.28 5.78
CA THR A 4 21.40 4.67 4.41
C THR A 4 20.13 3.93 4.01
N VAL A 5 19.05 4.67 3.77
CA VAL A 5 17.80 4.11 3.25
C VAL A 5 17.98 3.91 1.75
N THR A 6 17.68 2.70 1.28
CA THR A 6 17.66 2.36 -0.15
C THR A 6 16.21 2.18 -0.58
N TYR A 7 15.88 2.74 -1.74
CA TYR A 7 14.54 2.69 -2.33
C TYR A 7 14.58 1.86 -3.64
N PRO A 8 13.45 1.26 -4.06
CA PRO A 8 12.20 1.17 -3.31
C PRO A 8 12.32 0.24 -2.09
N ARG A 9 11.47 0.44 -1.09
CA ARG A 9 11.40 -0.43 0.09
C ARG A 9 9.97 -0.62 0.56
N PHE A 10 9.74 -1.73 1.25
CA PHE A 10 8.52 -1.94 2.03
C PHE A 10 8.77 -1.65 3.51
N VAL A 11 7.79 -1.04 4.15
CA VAL A 11 7.78 -0.82 5.60
C VAL A 11 6.43 -1.27 6.17
N ASP A 12 6.46 -1.80 7.39
CA ASP A 12 5.24 -2.09 8.14
C ASP A 12 4.68 -0.78 8.72
N VAL A 13 3.38 -0.58 8.59
CA VAL A 13 2.64 0.59 9.09
C VAL A 13 1.45 0.14 9.92
N ASP A 14 1.08 0.96 10.90
CA ASP A 14 -0.14 0.72 11.67
C ASP A 14 -1.36 0.87 10.76
N ARG A 15 -2.29 -0.10 10.84
CA ARG A 15 -3.55 -0.09 10.10
C ARG A 15 -4.59 0.79 10.80
N ASN A 16 -4.38 1.16 12.06
CA ASN A 16 -5.31 1.99 12.81
C ASN A 16 -5.51 3.35 12.12
N GLY A 17 -6.75 3.62 11.70
CA GLY A 17 -7.11 4.84 10.98
C GLY A 17 -6.93 4.75 9.45
N VAL A 18 -6.44 3.63 8.92
CA VAL A 18 -6.45 3.35 7.48
C VAL A 18 -7.75 2.66 7.12
N PHE A 19 -8.59 3.34 6.33
CA PHE A 19 -9.85 2.79 5.85
C PHE A 19 -9.63 1.90 4.63
N GLN A 20 -10.57 0.97 4.39
CA GLN A 20 -10.67 0.26 3.12
C GLN A 20 -10.81 1.24 1.96
N LYS A 21 -10.34 0.83 0.78
CA LYS A 21 -10.37 1.67 -0.42
C LYS A 21 -10.84 0.84 -1.61
N VAL A 22 -11.59 1.48 -2.51
CA VAL A 22 -12.10 0.83 -3.72
C VAL A 22 -10.99 0.79 -4.78
N PHE A 23 -10.77 -0.39 -5.37
CA PHE A 23 -9.91 -0.58 -6.54
C PHE A 23 -10.66 -1.38 -7.61
N VAL A 24 -10.21 -1.23 -8.85
CA VAL A 24 -10.64 -2.07 -9.97
C VAL A 24 -9.77 -3.33 -9.95
N THR A 25 -10.37 -4.50 -9.75
CA THR A 25 -9.68 -5.79 -9.77
C THR A 25 -9.27 -6.19 -11.18
N SER A 26 -8.41 -7.20 -11.34
CA SER A 26 -8.02 -7.71 -12.67
C SER A 26 -9.21 -8.20 -13.51
N ASN A 27 -10.30 -8.60 -12.84
CA ASN A 27 -11.56 -8.99 -13.47
C ASN A 27 -12.45 -7.80 -13.89
N GLY A 28 -12.01 -6.56 -13.64
CA GLY A 28 -12.71 -5.34 -14.05
C GLY A 28 -13.83 -4.90 -13.11
N ASN A 29 -13.97 -5.53 -11.94
CA ASN A 29 -14.95 -5.15 -10.93
C ASN A 29 -14.36 -4.14 -9.94
N GLU A 30 -15.20 -3.27 -9.38
CA GLU A 30 -14.81 -2.42 -8.26
C GLU A 30 -15.03 -3.16 -6.93
N GLU A 31 -14.00 -3.24 -6.09
CA GLU A 31 -14.04 -3.92 -4.79
C GLU A 31 -13.42 -3.08 -3.67
N TRP A 32 -14.01 -3.14 -2.47
CA TRP A 32 -13.41 -2.65 -1.24
C TRP A 32 -12.23 -3.53 -0.80
N CYS A 33 -11.01 -3.06 -1.03
CA CYS A 33 -9.79 -3.75 -0.64
C CYS A 33 -9.36 -3.36 0.78
N SER A 34 -8.82 -4.32 1.53
CA SER A 34 -8.43 -4.13 2.93
C SER A 34 -6.96 -3.75 3.07
N PRO A 35 -6.59 -2.81 3.97
CA PRO A 35 -5.20 -2.43 4.14
C PRO A 35 -4.38 -3.57 4.73
N THR A 36 -3.23 -3.85 4.12
CA THR A 36 -2.32 -4.93 4.55
C THR A 36 -1.39 -4.49 5.69
N GLY A 37 -1.39 -3.21 6.04
CA GLY A 37 -0.44 -2.66 7.02
C GLY A 37 0.99 -2.61 6.49
N ARG A 38 1.15 -2.59 5.16
CA ARG A 38 2.42 -2.31 4.50
C ARG A 38 2.30 -1.07 3.64
N GLU A 39 3.43 -0.40 3.49
CA GLU A 39 3.59 0.74 2.61
C GLU A 39 4.79 0.52 1.70
N LEU A 40 4.60 0.73 0.39
CA LEU A 40 5.66 0.81 -0.60
C LEU A 40 6.16 2.26 -0.66
N GLN A 41 7.44 2.45 -0.33
CA GLN A 41 8.11 3.74 -0.47
C GLN A 41 9.03 3.68 -1.68
N GLU A 42 8.71 4.43 -2.73
CA GLU A 42 9.53 4.54 -3.95
C GLU A 42 10.62 5.61 -3.84
N GLY A 43 10.47 6.54 -2.89
CA GLY A 43 11.38 7.64 -2.66
C GLY A 43 11.26 8.23 -1.25
N PRO A 44 12.08 9.24 -0.93
CA PRO A 44 12.12 9.85 0.39
C PRO A 44 10.89 10.72 0.69
N ASP A 45 10.21 11.23 -0.33
CA ASP A 45 9.05 12.09 -0.17
C ASP A 45 7.80 11.27 0.14
N VAL A 46 6.91 11.80 0.99
CA VAL A 46 5.62 11.17 1.30
C VAL A 46 4.76 10.98 0.04
N MET A 47 5.01 11.79 -0.99
CA MET A 47 4.39 11.70 -2.31
C MET A 47 4.96 10.58 -3.18
N ASP A 48 5.87 9.77 -2.64
CA ASP A 48 6.37 8.52 -3.23
C ASP A 48 5.93 7.30 -2.41
N HIS A 49 5.05 7.49 -1.42
CA HIS A 49 4.61 6.43 -0.49
C HIS A 49 3.21 5.96 -0.88
N TRP A 50 3.00 4.65 -0.82
CA TRP A 50 1.77 4.00 -1.25
C TRP A 50 1.36 2.94 -0.25
N LEU A 51 0.16 3.06 0.31
CA LEU A 51 -0.42 2.04 1.18
C LEU A 51 -0.80 0.83 0.33
N GLU A 52 -0.44 -0.36 0.80
CA GLU A 52 -0.77 -1.64 0.18
C GLU A 52 -2.13 -2.13 0.68
N TYR A 53 -2.97 -2.54 -0.26
CA TYR A 53 -4.30 -3.09 -0.04
C TYR A 53 -4.40 -4.45 -0.73
N GLU A 54 -5.23 -5.33 -0.19
CA GLU A 54 -5.48 -6.67 -0.74
C GLU A 54 -6.98 -6.83 -1.02
N ASP A 55 -7.32 -7.35 -2.19
CA ASP A 55 -8.69 -7.70 -2.56
C ASP A 55 -9.06 -9.14 -2.14
N SER A 56 -10.31 -9.55 -2.38
CA SER A 56 -10.79 -10.89 -2.05
C SER A 56 -10.14 -12.04 -2.85
N GLU A 57 -9.47 -11.73 -3.96
CA GLU A 57 -8.74 -12.69 -4.79
C GLU A 57 -7.26 -12.79 -4.40
N GLY A 58 -6.80 -11.95 -3.47
CA GLY A 58 -5.42 -11.88 -2.99
C GLY A 58 -4.50 -11.03 -3.88
N GLU A 59 -5.06 -10.23 -4.79
CA GLU A 59 -4.26 -9.28 -5.57
C GLU A 59 -3.95 -8.03 -4.74
N LEU A 60 -2.76 -7.47 -4.98
CA LEU A 60 -2.28 -6.30 -4.25
C LEU A 60 -2.50 -5.01 -5.05
N HIS A 61 -3.04 -4.03 -4.37
CA HIS A 61 -3.36 -2.71 -4.89
C HIS A 61 -2.63 -1.63 -4.08
N TYR A 62 -2.31 -0.50 -4.71
CA TYR A 62 -1.52 0.56 -4.09
C TYR A 62 -2.24 1.90 -4.18
N GLY A 63 -2.47 2.55 -3.04
CA GLY A 63 -3.25 3.77 -2.97
C GLY A 63 -2.79 4.75 -1.89
N ARG A 64 -3.29 5.99 -2.00
CA ARG A 64 -3.15 7.08 -1.02
C ARG A 64 -4.51 7.57 -0.55
#